data_AF-A0A0G0Q9M3-F1
#
_entry.id   AF-A0A0G0Q9M3-F1
#
_cell.length_a   1.000
_cell.length_b   1.000
_cell.length_c   1.000
_cell.angle_alpha   90.00
_cell.angle_beta   90.00
_cell.angle_gamma   90.00
#
_symmetry.space_group_name_H-M   'P 1'
#
loop_
_entity.id
_entity.type
_entity.pdbx_description
1 polymer ?
#
loop_
_entity_poly.entity_id
_entity_poly.type
_entity_poly.pdbx_seq_one_letter_code
_entity_poly.pdbx_strand_id
1 'polypeptide(L)'
;MLFQQGELINAFLAGLGGALGWGFADFFSIKAVKRQKYSEASATFTLYLTTSILLWIIVFITGESISPLSLTLTIKLTLFAVANVVAYLLFFHALRLGNLSTISTIFSTYAVGSAVISILFFGEQTSLFRILSLLIVFMGILGVSIQNASKLTIIKGWPYVLTAAIILSLFFPFWDSFLGQQEGWLFWVTIGDSLMALIFGGYLATKKEKFLGFDKSSKIMILGGVANTIAVIATNWGFYNT
;
A
#
# COMPACT_ATOMS: atom_id res chain seq x y z
N MET A 1 -23.78 16.74 16.91
CA MET A 1 -23.04 15.80 17.78
C MET A 1 -23.19 14.34 17.36
N LEU A 2 -24.41 13.80 17.15
CA LEU A 2 -24.58 12.41 16.70
C LEU A 2 -24.03 12.14 15.29
N PHE A 3 -24.15 13.09 14.35
CA PHE A 3 -23.57 12.97 13.00
C PHE A 3 -22.02 12.89 13.01
N GLN A 4 -21.35 13.71 13.81
CA GLN A 4 -19.88 13.66 13.98
C GLN A 4 -19.38 12.36 14.63
N GLN A 5 -20.19 11.70 15.47
CA GLN A 5 -19.83 10.40 16.05
C GLN A 5 -19.89 9.28 15.01
N GLY A 6 -20.85 9.33 14.07
CA GLY A 6 -20.95 8.36 12.97
C GLY A 6 -19.76 8.43 12.02
N GLU A 7 -19.34 9.65 11.64
CA GLU A 7 -18.15 9.88 10.80
C GLU A 7 -16.88 9.37 11.47
N LEU A 8 -16.72 9.61 12.78
CA LEU A 8 -15.56 9.14 13.54
C LEU A 8 -15.49 7.60 13.60
N ILE A 9 -16.62 6.92 13.79
CA ILE A 9 -16.69 5.45 13.80
C ILE A 9 -16.33 4.91 12.43
N ASN A 10 -16.85 5.51 11.36
CA ASN A 10 -16.55 5.10 9.99
C ASN A 10 -15.05 5.26 9.68
N ALA A 11 -14.44 6.38 10.08
CA ALA A 11 -13.02 6.63 9.87
C ALA A 11 -12.15 5.63 10.64
N PHE A 12 -12.54 5.32 11.88
CA PHE A 12 -11.89 4.30 12.69
C PHE A 12 -11.97 2.90 12.06
N LEU A 13 -13.17 2.50 11.61
CA LEU A 13 -13.38 1.20 10.96
C LEU A 13 -12.63 1.08 9.63
N ALA A 14 -12.62 2.16 8.83
CA ALA A 14 -11.86 2.25 7.59
C ALA A 14 -10.35 2.10 7.85
N GLY A 15 -9.81 2.84 8.83
CA GLY A 15 -8.42 2.74 9.23
C GLY A 15 -8.04 1.35 9.75
N LEU A 16 -8.91 0.74 10.57
CA LEU A 16 -8.71 -0.62 11.08
C LEU A 16 -8.74 -1.67 9.94
N GLY A 17 -9.69 -1.53 9.01
CA GLY A 17 -9.79 -2.39 7.83
C GLY A 17 -8.54 -2.31 6.94
N GLY A 18 -8.04 -1.09 6.72
CA GLY A 18 -6.76 -0.83 6.04
C GLY A 18 -5.59 -1.52 6.72
N ALA A 19 -5.41 -1.28 8.02
CA ALA A 19 -4.29 -1.81 8.80
C ALA A 19 -4.29 -3.35 8.85
N LEU A 20 -5.45 -3.97 9.09
CA LEU A 20 -5.58 -5.42 9.12
C LEU A 20 -5.40 -6.03 7.72
N GLY A 21 -6.02 -5.44 6.70
CA GLY A 21 -5.95 -5.95 5.33
C GLY A 21 -4.53 -5.93 4.78
N TRP A 22 -3.81 -4.80 4.88
CA TRP A 22 -2.40 -4.73 4.45
C TRP A 22 -1.49 -5.61 5.32
N GLY A 23 -1.72 -5.67 6.65
CA GLY A 23 -0.97 -6.56 7.53
C GLY A 23 -1.10 -8.04 7.17
N PHE A 24 -2.32 -8.51 6.86
CA PHE A 24 -2.55 -9.88 6.39
C PHE A 24 -1.97 -10.10 4.99
N ALA A 25 -2.10 -9.14 4.08
CA ALA A 25 -1.51 -9.20 2.74
C ALA A 25 0.01 -9.41 2.81
N ASP A 26 0.71 -8.58 3.61
CA ASP A 26 2.15 -8.68 3.82
C ASP A 26 2.55 -10.02 4.44
N PHE A 27 1.80 -10.47 5.45
CA PHE A 27 2.03 -11.75 6.12
C PHE A 27 1.93 -12.93 5.15
N PHE A 28 0.89 -12.97 4.32
CA PHE A 28 0.71 -14.04 3.33
C PHE A 28 1.79 -13.99 2.24
N SER A 29 2.10 -12.80 1.73
CA SER A 29 3.11 -12.62 0.69
C SER A 29 4.51 -13.00 1.16
N ILE A 30 4.93 -12.59 2.36
CA ILE A 30 6.26 -12.98 2.86
C ILE A 30 6.35 -14.47 3.21
N LYS A 31 5.24 -15.07 3.65
CA LYS A 31 5.15 -16.51 3.89
C LYS A 31 5.36 -17.29 2.58
N ALA A 32 4.78 -16.82 1.47
CA ALA A 32 5.00 -17.41 0.15
C ALA A 32 6.47 -17.27 -0.29
N VAL A 33 7.04 -16.06 -0.24
CA VAL A 33 8.45 -15.80 -0.61
C VAL A 33 9.41 -16.69 0.19
N LYS A 34 9.24 -16.79 1.52
CA LYS A 34 10.17 -17.54 2.39
C LYS A 34 9.98 -19.06 2.36
N ARG A 35 8.74 -19.57 2.40
CA ARG A 35 8.49 -21.02 2.52
C ARG A 35 8.57 -21.75 1.20
N GLN A 36 8.22 -21.09 0.10
CA GLN A 36 8.02 -21.75 -1.18
C GLN A 36 8.99 -21.24 -2.26
N LYS A 37 10.00 -20.46 -1.84
CA LYS A 37 11.09 -19.94 -2.69
C LYS A 37 10.62 -19.15 -3.91
N TYR A 38 9.48 -18.47 -3.81
CA TYR A 38 9.06 -17.52 -4.84
C TYR A 38 9.93 -16.27 -4.80
N SER A 39 10.12 -15.66 -5.98
CA SER A 39 10.73 -14.34 -6.06
C SER A 39 9.77 -13.28 -5.50
N GLU A 40 10.35 -12.16 -5.09
CA GLU A 40 9.62 -10.98 -4.66
C GLU A 40 8.65 -10.51 -5.74
N ALA A 41 9.11 -10.53 -7.00
CA ALA A 41 8.33 -10.12 -8.18
C ALA A 41 7.10 -11.01 -8.42
N SER A 42 7.25 -12.33 -8.26
CA SER A 42 6.14 -13.27 -8.47
C SER A 42 5.07 -13.06 -7.41
N ALA A 43 5.47 -12.92 -6.15
CA ALA A 43 4.55 -12.67 -5.04
C ALA A 43 3.80 -11.34 -5.22
N THR A 44 4.50 -10.24 -5.50
CA THR A 44 3.84 -8.94 -5.71
C THR A 44 2.95 -8.96 -6.95
N PHE A 45 3.36 -9.59 -8.05
CA PHE A 45 2.52 -9.72 -9.23
C PHE A 45 1.19 -10.41 -8.91
N THR A 46 1.21 -11.57 -8.24
CA THR A 46 -0.03 -12.29 -7.90
C THR A 46 -0.91 -11.50 -6.94
N LEU A 47 -0.30 -10.78 -5.99
CA LEU A 47 -1.01 -9.92 -5.04
C LEU A 47 -1.82 -8.84 -5.77
N TYR A 48 -1.15 -8.07 -6.64
CA TYR A 48 -1.77 -6.97 -7.38
C TYR A 48 -2.67 -7.44 -8.52
N LEU A 49 -2.36 -8.57 -9.17
CA LEU A 49 -3.25 -9.18 -10.17
C LEU A 49 -4.57 -9.60 -9.53
N THR A 50 -4.52 -10.28 -8.39
CA THR A 50 -5.73 -10.69 -7.66
C THR A 50 -6.53 -9.45 -7.21
N THR A 51 -5.84 -8.44 -6.68
CA THR A 51 -6.47 -7.19 -6.25
C THR A 51 -7.17 -6.49 -7.42
N SER A 52 -6.47 -6.31 -8.54
CA SER A 52 -6.99 -5.69 -9.75
C SER A 52 -8.24 -6.42 -10.26
N ILE A 53 -8.22 -7.76 -10.34
CA ILE A 53 -9.39 -8.55 -10.76
C ILE A 53 -10.59 -8.30 -9.83
N LEU A 54 -10.37 -8.34 -8.51
CA LEU A 54 -11.44 -8.14 -7.53
C LEU A 54 -11.99 -6.71 -7.56
N LEU A 55 -11.14 -5.70 -7.71
CA LEU A 55 -11.57 -4.31 -7.81
C LEU A 55 -12.39 -4.07 -9.09
N TRP A 56 -11.98 -4.63 -10.24
CA TRP A 56 -12.79 -4.55 -11.47
C TRP A 56 -14.16 -5.20 -11.31
N ILE A 57 -14.25 -6.37 -10.65
CA ILE A 57 -15.54 -6.99 -10.34
C ILE A 57 -16.41 -6.01 -9.55
N ILE A 58 -15.85 -5.30 -8.57
CA ILE A 58 -16.59 -4.33 -7.75
C ILE A 58 -16.99 -3.10 -8.56
N VAL A 59 -16.13 -2.56 -9.43
CA VAL A 59 -16.49 -1.47 -10.37
C VAL A 59 -17.72 -1.85 -11.20
N PHE A 60 -17.73 -3.06 -11.78
CA PHE A 60 -18.86 -3.53 -12.59
C PHE A 60 -20.13 -3.78 -11.78
N ILE A 61 -20.02 -4.28 -10.54
CA ILE A 61 -21.17 -4.51 -9.66
C ILE A 61 -21.77 -3.18 -9.17
N THR A 62 -20.93 -2.22 -8.81
CA THR A 62 -21.36 -0.92 -8.30
C THR A 62 -21.86 0.03 -9.39
N GLY A 63 -21.55 -0.28 -10.67
CA GLY A 63 -21.93 0.56 -11.80
C GLY A 63 -21.20 1.90 -11.80
N GLU A 64 -20.03 1.98 -11.18
CA GLU A 64 -19.24 3.21 -11.15
C GLU A 64 -18.88 3.65 -12.57
N SER A 65 -18.94 4.96 -12.82
CA SER A 65 -18.70 5.51 -14.14
C SER A 65 -17.24 5.35 -14.56
N ILE A 66 -17.04 4.85 -15.78
CA ILE A 66 -15.71 4.69 -16.38
C ILE A 66 -15.35 6.00 -17.08
N SER A 67 -14.35 6.71 -16.57
CA SER A 67 -13.89 7.96 -17.16
C SER A 67 -12.88 7.72 -18.28
N PRO A 68 -12.90 8.54 -19.36
CA PRO A 68 -11.91 8.43 -20.42
C PRO A 68 -10.51 8.82 -19.93
N LEU A 69 -9.50 8.08 -20.38
CA LEU A 69 -8.10 8.34 -20.06
C LEU A 69 -7.48 9.32 -21.07
N SER A 70 -7.11 10.52 -20.60
CA SER A 70 -6.25 11.42 -21.39
C SER A 70 -4.79 11.01 -21.28
N LEU A 71 -3.96 11.40 -22.26
CA LEU A 71 -2.52 11.11 -22.24
C LEU A 71 -1.85 11.62 -20.95
N THR A 72 -2.21 12.82 -20.50
CA THR A 72 -1.69 13.41 -19.26
C THR A 72 -2.05 12.57 -18.03
N LEU A 73 -3.29 12.09 -17.95
CA LEU A 73 -3.74 11.22 -16.85
C LEU A 73 -3.00 9.88 -16.88
N THR A 74 -2.88 9.26 -18.07
CA THR A 74 -2.13 8.02 -18.24
C THR A 74 -0.68 8.15 -17.80
N ILE A 75 0.00 9.25 -18.14
CA ILE A 75 1.37 9.51 -17.69
C ILE A 75 1.43 9.63 -16.17
N LYS A 76 0.54 10.42 -15.54
CA LYS A 76 0.50 10.59 -14.08
C LYS A 76 0.27 9.25 -13.36
N LEU A 77 -0.73 8.49 -13.79
CA LEU A 77 -1.06 7.17 -13.24
C LEU A 77 0.10 6.18 -13.39
N THR A 78 0.78 6.20 -14.54
CA THR A 78 1.95 5.35 -14.77
C THR A 78 3.10 5.72 -13.84
N LEU A 79 3.36 7.01 -13.62
CA LEU A 79 4.39 7.46 -12.67
C LEU A 79 4.08 7.01 -11.25
N PHE A 80 2.83 7.12 -10.80
CA PHE A 80 2.40 6.62 -9.50
C PHE A 80 2.55 5.10 -9.38
N ALA A 81 2.15 4.36 -10.42
CA ALA A 81 2.28 2.90 -10.45
C ALA A 81 3.76 2.47 -10.41
N VAL A 82 4.64 3.13 -11.17
CA VAL A 82 6.08 2.85 -11.16
C VAL A 82 6.68 3.14 -9.78
N ALA A 83 6.38 4.28 -9.17
CA ALA A 83 6.88 4.62 -7.84
C ALA A 83 6.45 3.57 -6.80
N ASN A 84 5.19 3.15 -6.82
CA ASN A 84 4.68 2.10 -5.94
C ASN A 84 5.37 0.76 -6.21
N VAL A 85 5.50 0.33 -7.47
CA VAL A 85 6.17 -0.93 -7.81
C VAL A 85 7.61 -0.95 -7.30
N VAL A 86 8.38 0.13 -7.51
CA VAL A 86 9.75 0.24 -7.01
C VAL A 86 9.78 0.14 -5.49
N ALA A 87 8.91 0.89 -4.79
CA ALA A 87 8.83 0.85 -3.33
C ALA A 87 8.48 -0.56 -2.81
N TYR A 88 7.49 -1.22 -3.39
CA TYR A 88 7.07 -2.55 -2.97
C TYR A 88 8.12 -3.63 -3.30
N LEU A 89 8.83 -3.56 -4.44
CA LEU A 89 9.96 -4.46 -4.70
C LEU A 89 11.05 -4.34 -3.63
N LEU A 90 11.41 -3.11 -3.25
CA LEU A 90 12.37 -2.83 -2.19
C LEU A 90 11.87 -3.33 -0.83
N PHE A 91 10.60 -3.09 -0.51
CA PHE A 91 9.96 -3.54 0.72
C PHE A 91 9.94 -5.08 0.84
N PHE A 92 9.50 -5.79 -0.21
CA PHE A 92 9.50 -7.25 -0.23
C PHE A 92 10.92 -7.84 -0.17
N HIS A 93 11.88 -7.18 -0.79
CA HIS A 93 13.29 -7.55 -0.67
C HIS A 93 13.79 -7.38 0.78
N ALA A 94 13.44 -6.27 1.43
CA ALA A 94 13.74 -6.04 2.84
C ALA A 94 13.10 -7.10 3.76
N LEU A 95 11.83 -7.45 3.51
CA LEU A 95 11.09 -8.47 4.25
C LEU A 95 11.76 -9.85 4.14
N ARG A 96 12.32 -10.17 2.97
CA ARG A 96 13.07 -11.41 2.75
C ARG A 96 14.36 -11.45 3.58
N LEU A 97 15.06 -10.32 3.67
CA LEU A 97 16.32 -10.17 4.41
C LEU A 97 16.14 -9.97 5.92
N GLY A 98 14.94 -9.62 6.38
CA GLY A 98 14.65 -9.29 7.78
C GLY A 98 13.47 -10.05 8.39
N ASN A 99 13.10 -9.66 9.62
CA ASN A 99 11.87 -10.12 10.26
C ASN A 99 10.69 -9.23 9.81
N LEU A 100 9.54 -9.86 9.51
CA LEU A 100 8.33 -9.17 9.07
C LEU A 100 7.94 -8.04 10.03
N SER A 101 7.91 -8.29 11.34
CA SER A 101 7.51 -7.30 12.34
C SER A 101 8.40 -6.06 12.27
N THR A 102 9.72 -6.22 12.31
CA THR A 102 10.64 -5.07 12.29
C THR A 102 10.61 -4.31 10.96
N ILE A 103 10.62 -5.01 9.83
CA ILE A 103 10.62 -4.37 8.51
C ILE A 103 9.29 -3.66 8.25
N SER A 104 8.14 -4.27 8.53
CA SER A 104 6.85 -3.60 8.38
C SER A 104 6.71 -2.38 9.28
N THR A 105 7.20 -2.42 10.53
CA THR A 105 7.19 -1.23 11.40
C THR A 105 8.04 -0.08 10.83
N ILE A 106 9.24 -0.37 10.31
CA ILE A 106 10.05 0.66 9.64
C ILE A 106 9.33 1.17 8.39
N PHE A 107 8.74 0.28 7.60
CA PHE A 107 8.01 0.67 6.40
C PHE A 107 6.86 1.63 6.73
N SER A 108 6.06 1.34 7.77
CA SER A 108 4.95 2.18 8.22
C SER A 108 5.34 3.62 8.61
N THR A 109 6.63 3.92 8.80
CA THR A 109 7.09 5.32 8.95
C THR A 109 6.76 6.18 7.74
N TYR A 110 6.50 5.58 6.57
CA TYR A 110 6.12 6.31 5.37
C TYR A 110 4.90 7.20 5.62
N ALA A 111 3.93 6.75 6.41
CA ALA A 111 2.70 7.49 6.70
C ALA A 111 2.97 8.81 7.43
N VAL A 112 3.96 8.83 8.34
CA VAL A 112 4.40 10.06 9.01
C VAL A 112 5.07 10.99 8.00
N GLY A 113 5.94 10.46 7.15
CA GLY A 113 6.55 11.25 6.08
C GLY A 113 5.53 11.80 5.10
N SER A 114 4.52 11.02 4.72
CA SER A 114 3.40 11.46 3.88
C SER A 114 2.65 12.61 4.52
N ALA A 115 2.32 12.50 5.82
CA ALA A 115 1.66 13.60 6.54
C ALA A 115 2.49 14.89 6.53
N VAL A 116 3.82 14.79 6.71
CA VAL A 116 4.72 15.96 6.62
C VAL A 116 4.71 16.56 5.21
N ILE A 117 4.82 15.73 4.16
CA ILE A 117 4.75 16.19 2.77
C ILE A 117 3.39 16.82 2.47
N SER A 118 2.28 16.24 2.97
CA SER A 118 0.93 16.79 2.83
C SER A 118 0.83 18.22 3.39
N ILE A 119 1.34 18.44 4.61
CA ILE A 119 1.35 19.76 5.25
C ILE A 119 2.18 20.76 4.44
N LEU A 120 3.36 20.36 3.96
CA LEU A 120 4.29 21.24 3.26
C LEU A 120 3.83 21.63 1.85
N PHE A 121 3.27 20.69 1.09
CA PHE A 121 2.95 20.89 -0.33
C PHE A 121 1.48 21.24 -0.60
N PHE A 122 0.56 20.78 0.25
CA PHE A 122 -0.87 21.01 0.07
C PHE A 122 -1.45 22.02 1.08
N GLY A 123 -0.59 22.56 1.96
CA GLY A 123 -0.95 23.66 2.86
C GLY A 123 -2.05 23.30 3.85
N GLU A 124 -2.17 22.03 4.23
CA GLU A 124 -3.17 21.57 5.19
C GLU A 124 -3.00 22.33 6.52
N GLN A 125 -4.03 23.11 6.89
CA GLN A 125 -4.06 23.79 8.19
C GLN A 125 -4.03 22.75 9.30
N THR A 126 -2.92 22.70 10.03
CA THR A 126 -2.67 21.70 11.05
C THR A 126 -2.68 22.35 12.42
N SER A 127 -3.59 21.88 13.28
CA SER A 127 -3.59 22.29 14.69
C SER A 127 -2.35 21.73 15.40
N LEU A 128 -1.88 22.42 16.44
CA LEU A 128 -0.78 21.95 17.28
C LEU A 128 -1.04 20.54 17.82
N PHE A 129 -2.31 20.23 18.16
CA PHE A 129 -2.72 18.89 18.60
C PHE A 129 -2.52 17.83 17.53
N ARG A 130 -2.75 18.13 16.24
CA ARG A 130 -2.52 17.17 15.14
C ARG A 130 -1.03 16.87 14.97
N ILE A 131 -0.18 17.89 15.08
CA ILE A 131 1.28 17.74 15.06
C ILE A 131 1.77 16.89 16.24
N LEU A 132 1.27 17.16 17.45
CA LEU A 132 1.60 16.36 18.64
C LEU A 132 1.16 14.90 18.49
N SER A 133 -0.03 14.65 17.93
CA SER A 133 -0.48 13.29 17.62
C SER A 133 0.43 12.58 16.61
N LEU A 134 0.86 13.27 15.55
CA LEU A 134 1.83 12.72 14.58
C LEU A 134 3.16 12.37 15.25
N LEU A 135 3.66 13.23 16.15
CA LEU A 135 4.88 12.96 16.91
C LEU A 135 4.72 11.77 17.86
N ILE A 136 3.56 11.62 18.52
CA ILE A 136 3.27 10.47 19.38
C ILE A 136 3.22 9.18 18.56
N VAL A 137 2.54 9.19 17.41
CA VAL A 137 2.48 8.03 16.49
C VAL A 137 3.89 7.68 16.00
N PHE A 138 4.67 8.67 15.57
CA PHE A 138 6.05 8.48 15.14
C PHE A 138 6.92 7.89 16.26
N MET A 139 6.82 8.43 17.48
CA MET A 139 7.52 7.89 18.65
C MET A 139 7.05 6.48 19.01
N GLY A 140 5.78 6.13 18.82
CA GLY A 140 5.27 4.77 18.98
C GLY A 140 5.85 3.79 17.96
N ILE A 141 5.85 4.16 16.68
CA ILE A 141 6.46 3.38 15.59
C ILE A 141 7.96 3.19 15.86
N LEU A 142 8.66 4.25 16.27
CA LEU A 142 10.07 4.17 16.65
C LEU A 142 10.26 3.34 17.92
N GLY A 143 9.39 3.42 18.93
CA GLY A 143 9.49 2.66 20.17
C GLY A 143 9.37 1.15 19.94
N VAL A 144 8.42 0.72 19.11
CA VAL A 144 8.30 -0.68 18.66
C VAL A 144 9.52 -1.11 17.85
N SER A 145 10.06 -0.21 17.02
CA SER A 145 11.30 -0.45 16.27
C SER A 145 12.52 -0.56 17.20
N ILE A 146 12.57 0.23 18.28
CA ILE A 146 13.69 0.33 19.21
C ILE A 146 13.71 -0.79 20.26
N GLN A 147 12.56 -1.31 20.69
CA GLN A 147 12.55 -2.57 21.44
C GLN A 147 13.20 -3.71 20.64
N ASN A 148 13.17 -3.61 19.30
CA ASN A 148 13.89 -4.49 18.39
C ASN A 148 15.23 -3.88 17.88
N ALA A 149 15.69 -2.72 18.39
CA ALA A 149 16.85 -1.98 17.87
C ALA A 149 18.19 -2.67 18.06
N SER A 150 18.34 -3.52 19.08
CA SER A 150 19.53 -4.37 19.20
C SER A 150 19.71 -5.31 18.00
N LYS A 151 18.69 -5.44 17.14
CA LYS A 151 18.73 -6.17 15.86
C LYS A 151 18.74 -5.26 14.62
N LEU A 152 18.56 -3.94 14.71
CA LEU A 152 18.44 -3.06 13.53
C LEU A 152 19.73 -2.98 12.69
N THR A 153 20.89 -2.88 13.33
CA THR A 153 22.21 -2.95 12.66
C THR A 153 22.57 -4.35 12.15
N ILE A 154 21.81 -5.38 12.56
CA ILE A 154 22.01 -6.78 12.17
C ILE A 154 21.13 -7.15 10.95
N ILE A 155 20.08 -6.37 10.63
CA ILE A 155 19.14 -6.68 9.55
C ILE A 155 19.64 -6.13 8.22
N LYS A 156 20.08 -7.00 7.31
CA LYS A 156 20.56 -6.61 5.96
C LYS A 156 19.54 -5.83 5.12
N GLY A 157 18.25 -5.91 5.45
CA GLY A 157 17.15 -5.30 4.70
C GLY A 157 16.87 -3.82 4.99
N TRP A 158 17.48 -3.21 6.02
CA TRP A 158 17.09 -1.85 6.47
C TRP A 158 17.23 -0.74 5.41
N PRO A 159 18.27 -0.71 4.53
CA PRO A 159 18.39 0.36 3.55
C PRO A 159 17.26 0.31 2.51
N TYR A 160 16.85 -0.90 2.13
CA TYR A 160 15.79 -1.12 1.15
C TYR A 160 14.44 -0.64 1.67
N VAL A 161 14.10 -0.95 2.93
CA VAL A 161 12.82 -0.51 3.51
C VAL A 161 12.79 0.99 3.79
N LEU A 162 13.91 1.62 4.20
CA LEU A 162 13.95 3.08 4.33
C LEU A 162 13.79 3.77 2.99
N THR A 163 14.44 3.26 1.94
CA THR A 163 14.29 3.78 0.59
C THR A 163 12.84 3.65 0.11
N ALA A 164 12.22 2.49 0.33
CA ALA A 164 10.81 2.26 0.02
C ALA A 164 9.89 3.24 0.77
N ALA A 165 10.12 3.44 2.06
CA ALA A 165 9.35 4.36 2.89
C ALA A 165 9.49 5.81 2.39
N ILE A 166 10.70 6.27 2.04
CA ILE A 166 10.92 7.61 1.49
C ILE A 166 10.18 7.81 0.16
N ILE A 167 10.22 6.81 -0.73
CA ILE A 167 9.49 6.86 -2.00
C ILE A 167 7.99 7.04 -1.71
N LEU A 168 7.39 6.20 -0.85
CA LEU A 168 5.96 6.33 -0.55
C LEU A 168 5.62 7.62 0.19
N SER A 169 6.44 8.07 1.15
CA SER A 169 6.26 9.35 1.82
C SER A 169 6.14 10.51 0.83
N LEU A 170 6.96 10.48 -0.23
CA LEU A 170 6.93 11.51 -1.24
C LEU A 170 5.71 11.37 -2.15
N PHE A 171 5.45 10.19 -2.69
CA PHE A 171 4.47 10.01 -3.78
C PHE A 171 3.02 9.82 -3.31
N PHE A 172 2.81 9.25 -2.12
CA PHE A 172 1.47 8.92 -1.62
C PHE A 172 0.56 10.18 -1.48
N PRO A 173 1.02 11.32 -0.92
CA PRO A 173 0.21 12.55 -0.88
C PRO A 173 -0.22 13.07 -2.26
N PHE A 174 0.62 12.92 -3.29
CA PHE A 174 0.27 13.33 -4.65
C PHE A 174 -0.75 12.39 -5.27
N TRP A 175 -0.69 11.09 -4.95
CA TRP A 175 -1.72 10.13 -5.33
C TRP A 175 -3.07 10.50 -4.68
N ASP A 176 -3.08 10.76 -3.38
CA ASP A 176 -4.29 11.13 -2.64
C ASP A 176 -4.89 12.44 -3.18
N SER A 177 -4.06 13.46 -3.41
CA SER A 177 -4.50 14.72 -4.02
C SER A 177 -5.03 14.53 -5.44
N PHE A 178 -4.39 13.67 -6.23
CA PHE A 178 -4.87 13.32 -7.57
C PHE A 178 -6.24 12.67 -7.51
N LEU A 179 -6.41 11.65 -6.67
CA LEU A 179 -7.66 10.94 -6.46
C LEU A 179 -8.75 11.90 -5.99
N GLY A 180 -8.47 12.79 -5.04
CA GLY A 180 -9.44 13.76 -4.52
C GLY A 180 -9.95 14.78 -5.57
N GLN A 181 -9.25 14.93 -6.69
CA GLN A 181 -9.68 15.77 -7.82
C GLN A 181 -10.54 15.04 -8.84
N GLN A 182 -10.65 13.70 -8.75
CA GLN A 182 -11.41 12.92 -9.71
C GLN A 182 -12.79 12.54 -9.18
N GLU A 183 -13.75 12.42 -10.09
CA GLU A 183 -15.03 11.76 -9.82
C GLU A 183 -14.82 10.23 -9.88
N GLY A 184 -15.34 9.52 -8.89
CA GLY A 184 -15.30 8.05 -8.82
C GLY A 184 -13.94 7.47 -8.41
N TRP A 185 -13.67 7.42 -7.11
CA TRP A 185 -12.38 6.97 -6.58
C TRP A 185 -12.05 5.52 -6.91
N LEU A 186 -13.07 4.64 -6.97
CA LEU A 186 -12.87 3.20 -7.08
C LEU A 186 -12.38 2.87 -8.49
N PHE A 187 -12.85 3.57 -9.53
CA PHE A 187 -12.34 3.44 -10.89
C PHE A 187 -10.84 3.78 -10.97
N TRP A 188 -10.42 4.93 -10.45
CA TRP A 188 -9.02 5.38 -10.53
C TRP A 188 -8.06 4.52 -9.73
N VAL A 189 -8.48 4.07 -8.54
CA VAL A 189 -7.75 3.10 -7.73
C VAL A 189 -7.60 1.78 -8.49
N THR A 190 -8.68 1.30 -9.11
CA THR A 190 -8.66 0.07 -9.92
C THR A 190 -7.68 0.16 -11.09
N ILE A 191 -7.61 1.32 -11.77
CA ILE A 191 -6.61 1.55 -12.82
C ILE A 191 -5.19 1.55 -12.25
N GLY A 192 -4.97 2.19 -11.09
CA GLY A 192 -3.68 2.19 -10.40
C GLY A 192 -3.17 0.78 -10.10
N ASP A 193 -3.99 -0.05 -9.43
CA ASP A 193 -3.67 -1.44 -9.11
C ASP A 193 -3.48 -2.29 -10.38
N SER A 194 -4.26 -2.04 -11.44
CA SER A 194 -4.10 -2.73 -12.72
C SER A 194 -2.76 -2.40 -13.40
N LEU A 195 -2.35 -1.13 -13.37
CA LEU A 195 -1.03 -0.70 -13.87
C LEU A 195 0.10 -1.33 -13.06
N MET A 196 -0.03 -1.40 -11.73
CA MET A 196 0.94 -2.08 -10.88
C MET A 196 1.06 -3.56 -11.25
N ALA A 197 -0.07 -4.27 -11.41
CA ALA A 197 -0.07 -5.67 -11.86
C ALA A 197 0.63 -5.83 -13.22
N LEU A 198 0.35 -4.95 -14.20
CA LEU A 198 1.00 -4.98 -15.51
C LEU A 198 2.51 -4.76 -15.42
N ILE A 199 2.97 -3.79 -14.63
CA ILE A 199 4.40 -3.49 -14.46
C ILE A 199 5.10 -4.66 -13.76
N PHE A 200 4.52 -5.23 -12.71
CA PHE A 200 5.08 -6.42 -12.05
C PHE A 200 5.16 -7.62 -12.99
N GLY A 201 4.11 -7.85 -13.80
CA GLY A 201 4.09 -8.91 -14.81
C GLY A 201 5.17 -8.72 -15.88
N GLY A 202 5.35 -7.48 -16.35
CA GLY A 202 6.43 -7.10 -17.26
C GLY A 202 7.81 -7.35 -16.63
N TYR A 203 8.02 -6.92 -15.39
CA TYR A 203 9.27 -7.16 -14.66
C TYR A 203 9.56 -8.66 -14.50
N LEU A 204 8.56 -9.47 -14.14
CA LEU A 204 8.67 -10.92 -14.06
C LEU A 204 9.08 -11.56 -15.39
N ALA A 205 8.46 -11.11 -16.49
CA ALA A 205 8.79 -11.56 -17.85
C ALA A 205 10.24 -11.23 -18.24
N THR A 206 10.74 -10.03 -17.89
CA THR A 206 12.16 -9.67 -18.15
C THR A 206 13.15 -10.55 -17.39
N LYS A 207 12.78 -11.01 -16.19
CA LYS A 207 13.61 -11.92 -15.38
C LYS A 207 13.46 -13.39 -15.78
N LYS A 208 12.58 -13.71 -16.74
CA LYS A 208 12.21 -15.09 -17.13
C LYS A 208 11.79 -15.95 -15.94
N GLU A 209 11.24 -15.31 -14.91
CA GLU A 209 10.78 -15.98 -13.71
C GLU A 209 9.38 -16.55 -13.97
N LYS A 210 9.06 -17.67 -13.33
CA LYS A 210 7.75 -18.29 -13.48
C LYS A 210 6.70 -17.54 -12.66
N PHE A 211 5.54 -17.35 -13.28
CA PHE A 211 4.33 -16.97 -12.57
C PHE A 211 3.95 -18.03 -11.54
N LEU A 212 3.40 -17.58 -10.41
CA LEU A 212 2.66 -18.42 -9.47
C LEU A 212 1.44 -19.04 -10.15
N GLY A 213 1.59 -20.25 -10.71
CA GLY A 213 0.45 -21.04 -11.21
C GLY A 213 -0.50 -21.47 -10.08
N PHE A 214 -1.61 -22.14 -10.41
CA PHE A 214 -2.68 -22.54 -9.47
C PHE A 214 -2.32 -23.70 -8.52
N ASP A 215 -1.16 -23.69 -7.87
CA ASP A 215 -0.77 -24.69 -6.87
C ASP A 215 -1.33 -24.35 -5.45
N LYS A 216 -1.06 -25.19 -4.44
CA LYS A 216 -1.51 -24.95 -3.05
C LYS A 216 -0.97 -23.63 -2.46
N SER A 217 0.11 -23.10 -3.01
CA SER A 217 0.75 -21.84 -2.62
C SER A 217 0.04 -20.62 -3.20
N SER A 218 -0.48 -20.73 -4.42
CA SER A 218 -1.31 -19.68 -5.02
C SER A 218 -2.52 -19.34 -4.16
N LYS A 219 -3.08 -20.30 -3.43
CA LYS A 219 -4.19 -20.06 -2.50
C LYS A 219 -3.82 -19.08 -1.38
N ILE A 220 -2.59 -19.15 -0.85
CA ILE A 220 -2.11 -18.22 0.18
C ILE A 220 -1.95 -16.82 -0.41
N MET A 221 -1.44 -16.73 -1.64
CA MET A 221 -1.28 -15.45 -2.33
C MET A 221 -2.61 -14.82 -2.74
N ILE A 222 -3.58 -15.63 -3.16
CA ILE A 222 -4.95 -15.18 -3.44
C ILE A 222 -5.59 -14.62 -2.16
N LEU A 223 -5.41 -15.27 -1.01
CA LEU A 223 -5.83 -14.70 0.29
C LEU A 223 -5.13 -13.37 0.58
N GLY A 224 -3.85 -13.24 0.24
CA GLY A 224 -3.14 -11.95 0.29
C GLY A 224 -3.79 -10.89 -0.58
N GLY A 225 -4.16 -11.24 -1.82
CA GLY A 225 -4.83 -10.33 -2.75
C GLY A 225 -6.23 -9.90 -2.26
N VAL A 226 -7.00 -10.83 -1.69
CA VAL A 226 -8.28 -10.52 -1.05
C VAL A 226 -8.07 -9.56 0.12
N ALA A 227 -7.09 -9.83 0.99
CA ALA A 227 -6.78 -8.95 2.12
C ALA A 227 -6.34 -7.55 1.67
N ASN A 228 -5.53 -7.46 0.62
CA ASN A 228 -5.13 -6.19 0.02
C ASN A 228 -6.33 -5.44 -0.59
N THR A 229 -7.24 -6.15 -1.26
CA THR A 229 -8.47 -5.56 -1.80
C THR A 229 -9.33 -4.97 -0.68
N ILE A 230 -9.51 -5.70 0.43
CA ILE A 230 -10.23 -5.21 1.61
C ILE A 230 -9.56 -3.94 2.15
N ALA A 231 -8.22 -3.93 2.25
CA ALA A 231 -7.48 -2.76 2.71
C ALA A 231 -7.72 -1.55 1.82
N VAL A 232 -7.54 -1.71 0.51
CA VAL A 232 -7.71 -0.66 -0.50
C VAL A 232 -9.13 -0.09 -0.46
N ILE A 233 -10.15 -0.94 -0.38
CA ILE A 233 -11.54 -0.48 -0.29
C ILE A 233 -11.77 0.25 1.03
N ALA A 234 -11.33 -0.32 2.15
CA ALA A 234 -11.56 0.27 3.46
C ALA A 234 -10.92 1.66 3.58
N THR A 235 -9.65 1.82 3.16
CA THR A 235 -8.94 3.10 3.27
C THR A 235 -9.53 4.17 2.38
N ASN A 236 -9.82 3.85 1.12
CA ASN A 236 -10.38 4.83 0.19
C ASN A 236 -11.84 5.14 0.54
N TRP A 237 -12.66 4.14 0.91
CA TRP A 237 -14.01 4.41 1.38
C TRP A 237 -14.02 5.33 2.60
N GLY A 238 -13.12 5.12 3.56
CA GLY A 238 -12.93 6.04 4.69
C GLY A 238 -12.61 7.45 4.21
N PHE A 239 -11.56 7.62 3.40
CA PHE A 239 -11.11 8.92 2.92
C PHE A 239 -12.20 9.74 2.20
N TYR A 240 -13.12 9.07 1.49
CA TYR A 240 -14.17 9.74 0.72
C TYR A 240 -15.51 9.90 1.44
N ASN A 241 -15.75 9.20 2.54
CA ASN A 241 -17.05 9.18 3.23
C ASN A 241 -16.97 9.69 4.68
N THR A 242 -15.83 10.23 5.12
CA THR A 242 -15.59 10.77 6.46
C THR A 242 -14.78 12.06 6.39
#